data_AF-A0A7K0TIK1-F1
#
_entry.id   AF-A0A7K0TIK1-F1
#
_cell.length_a   1.000
_cell.length_b   1.000
_cell.length_c   1.000
_cell.angle_alpha   90.00
_cell.angle_beta   90.00
_cell.angle_gamma   90.00
#
_symmetry.space_group_name_H-M   'P 1'
#
loop_
_entity.id
_entity.type
_entity.pdbx_description
1 polymer ?
#
loop_
_entity_poly.entity_id
_entity_poly.type
_entity_poly.pdbx_seq_one_letter_code
_entity_poly.pdbx_strand_id
1 'polypeptide(L)'
;MHSSSFQSLLQAGLNGIEVDHRDHSSSERATLRAIAEELNLVVTGSSDYHGTGKLNLLGENSTDPRQWERLESMANERRVVKL
;
A
#
# COMPACT_ATOMS: atom_id res chain seq x y z
N MET A 1 -2.61 -15.68 3.70
CA MET A 1 -3.79 -14.82 3.41
C MET A 1 -4.23 -15.10 1.98
N HIS A 2 -5.52 -15.04 1.66
CA HIS A 2 -6.05 -15.29 0.32
C HIS A 2 -6.80 -14.06 -0.21
N SER A 3 -6.85 -13.90 -1.53
CA SER A 3 -7.57 -12.81 -2.22
C SER A 3 -9.06 -12.76 -1.86
N SER A 4 -9.67 -13.92 -1.61
CA SER A 4 -11.07 -14.03 -1.17
C SER A 4 -11.37 -13.27 0.12
N SER A 5 -10.38 -13.05 0.98
CA SER A 5 -10.54 -12.27 2.22
C SER A 5 -10.76 -10.76 1.97
N PHE A 6 -10.49 -10.27 0.76
CA PHE A 6 -10.61 -8.85 0.41
C PHE A 6 -11.94 -8.50 -0.28
N GLN A 7 -12.81 -9.48 -0.55
CA GLN A 7 -14.01 -9.27 -1.37
C GLN A 7 -14.95 -8.18 -0.82
N SER A 8 -15.20 -8.18 0.49
CA SER A 8 -16.03 -7.14 1.11
C SER A 8 -15.37 -5.76 1.06
N LEU A 9 -14.03 -5.69 1.15
CA LEU A 9 -13.27 -4.46 1.06
C LEU A 9 -13.26 -3.91 -0.37
N LEU A 10 -13.12 -4.78 -1.37
CA LEU A 10 -13.25 -4.41 -2.78
C LEU A 10 -14.63 -3.82 -3.08
N GLN A 11 -15.69 -4.46 -2.58
CA GLN A 11 -17.06 -3.95 -2.69
C GLN A 11 -17.24 -2.59 -2.00
N ALA A 12 -16.50 -2.35 -0.91
CA ALA A 12 -16.47 -1.08 -0.21
C ALA A 12 -15.55 -0.02 -0.86
N GLY A 13 -14.84 -0.36 -1.94
CA GLY A 13 -14.00 0.58 -2.69
C GLY A 13 -12.50 0.55 -2.34
N LEU A 14 -11.97 -0.55 -1.81
CA LEU A 14 -10.53 -0.69 -1.60
C LEU A 14 -9.75 -0.56 -2.92
N ASN A 15 -8.79 0.38 -2.98
CA ASN A 15 -7.98 0.64 -4.17
C ASN A 15 -6.52 0.22 -4.06
N GLY A 16 -6.02 -0.05 -2.85
CA GLY A 16 -4.62 -0.40 -2.63
C GLY A 16 -4.36 -1.15 -1.34
N ILE A 17 -3.17 -1.74 -1.23
CA ILE A 17 -2.68 -2.48 -0.08
C ILE A 17 -1.21 -2.15 0.17
N GLU A 18 -0.83 -2.03 1.43
CA GLU A 18 0.57 -1.87 1.81
C GLU A 18 1.29 -3.22 1.79
N VAL A 19 2.37 -3.27 1.00
CA VAL A 19 3.21 -4.45 0.85
C VAL A 19 4.56 -4.19 1.51
N ASP A 20 5.21 -3.09 1.16
CA ASP A 20 6.56 -2.79 1.61
C ASP A 20 6.54 -2.08 2.97
N HIS A 21 6.52 -2.89 4.03
CA HIS A 21 6.60 -2.46 5.42
C HIS A 21 7.56 -3.37 6.20
N ARG A 22 8.21 -2.86 7.26
CA ARG A 22 9.24 -3.60 8.00
C ARG A 22 8.72 -4.85 8.70
N ASP A 23 7.44 -4.80 9.12
CA ASP A 23 6.79 -5.89 9.84
C ASP A 23 6.36 -7.01 8.88
N HIS A 24 6.42 -6.79 7.57
CA HIS A 24 6.21 -7.83 6.58
C HIS A 24 7.52 -8.51 6.23
N SER A 25 7.59 -9.80 6.56
CA SER A 25 8.64 -10.71 6.07
C SER A 25 8.64 -10.83 4.54
N SER A 26 9.71 -11.37 3.97
CA SER A 26 9.81 -11.56 2.52
C SER A 26 8.69 -12.44 1.93
N SER A 27 8.24 -13.45 2.67
CA SER A 27 7.14 -14.34 2.25
C SER A 27 5.78 -13.63 2.32
N GLU A 28 5.54 -12.80 3.34
CA GLU A 28 4.33 -11.99 3.44
C GLU A 28 4.27 -10.97 2.30
N ARG A 29 5.38 -10.27 2.02
CA ARG A 29 5.46 -9.35 0.87
C ARG A 29 5.15 -10.05 -0.44
N ALA A 30 5.72 -11.25 -0.67
CA ALA A 30 5.44 -12.03 -1.87
C ALA A 30 3.95 -12.41 -1.98
N THR A 31 3.35 -12.83 -0.87
CA THR A 31 1.92 -13.18 -0.81
C THR A 31 1.04 -11.97 -1.10
N LEU A 32 1.34 -10.81 -0.50
CA LEU A 32 0.57 -9.59 -0.72
C LEU A 32 0.74 -9.03 -2.14
N ARG A 33 1.93 -9.16 -2.75
CA ARG A 33 2.12 -8.81 -4.17
C ARG A 33 1.26 -9.67 -5.09
N ALA A 34 1.21 -10.98 -4.86
CA ALA A 34 0.35 -11.87 -5.65
C ALA A 34 -1.13 -11.53 -5.50
N ILE A 35 -1.59 -11.23 -4.28
CA ILE A 35 -2.97 -10.79 -4.03
C ILE A 35 -3.26 -9.44 -4.72
N ALA A 36 -2.34 -8.48 -4.63
CA ALA A 36 -2.49 -7.17 -5.25
C ALA A 36 -2.56 -7.28 -6.79
N GLU A 37 -1.76 -8.16 -7.38
CA GLU A 37 -1.79 -8.47 -8.81
C GLU A 37 -3.13 -9.10 -9.21
N GLU A 38 -3.58 -10.15 -8.50
CA GLU A 38 -4.84 -10.84 -8.76
C GLU A 38 -6.06 -9.90 -8.68
N LEU A 39 -6.07 -9.02 -7.69
CA LEU A 39 -7.18 -8.11 -7.42
C LEU A 39 -7.01 -6.75 -8.10
N ASN A 40 -5.95 -6.55 -8.88
CA ASN A 40 -5.61 -5.28 -9.52
C ASN A 40 -5.58 -4.11 -8.51
N LEU A 41 -5.00 -4.30 -7.34
CA LEU A 41 -4.82 -3.27 -6.30
C LEU A 41 -3.53 -2.49 -6.54
N VAL A 42 -3.50 -1.24 -6.08
CA VAL A 42 -2.24 -0.47 -5.95
C VAL A 42 -1.38 -1.09 -4.87
N VAL A 43 -0.08 -1.22 -5.14
CA VAL A 43 0.91 -1.65 -4.14
C VAL A 43 1.57 -0.42 -3.53
N THR A 44 1.45 -0.26 -2.21
CA THR A 44 2.09 0.82 -1.47
C THR A 44 3.19 0.31 -0.54
N GLY A 45 4.01 1.26 -0.08
CA GLY A 45 5.02 1.06 0.94
C GLY A 45 5.20 2.32 1.76
N SER A 46 5.41 2.16 3.06
CA SER A 46 5.66 3.28 3.96
C SER A 46 6.59 2.88 5.10
N SER A 47 7.14 3.91 5.75
CA SER A 47 7.98 3.71 6.92
C SER A 47 7.20 3.61 8.22
N ASP A 48 5.95 4.06 8.28
CA ASP A 48 5.22 4.22 9.55
C ASP A 48 6.06 4.90 10.66
N TYR A 49 6.83 5.93 10.28
CA TYR A 49 7.78 6.62 11.15
C TYR A 49 7.08 7.42 12.25
N HIS A 50 7.51 7.24 13.50
CA HIS A 50 6.93 7.87 14.70
C HIS A 50 7.99 8.55 15.57
N GLY A 51 9.03 9.14 14.97
CA GLY A 51 10.11 9.77 15.73
C GLY A 51 10.98 8.72 16.44
N THR A 52 11.20 8.89 17.74
CA THR A 52 11.89 7.91 18.59
C THR A 52 10.93 6.88 19.23
N GLY A 53 9.63 6.95 18.92
CA GLY A 53 8.61 6.05 19.49
C GLY A 53 8.56 4.67 18.84
N LYS A 54 9.18 4.52 17.66
CA LYS A 54 9.33 3.24 16.96
C LYS A 54 10.74 3.12 16.40
N LEU A 55 11.13 1.90 16.09
CA LEU A 55 12.42 1.58 15.47
C LEU A 55 12.47 1.88 13.97
N ASN A 56 11.33 2.22 13.36
CA ASN A 56 11.22 2.55 11.95
C ASN A 56 12.06 3.79 11.65
N LEU A 57 12.80 3.79 10.54
CA LEU A 57 13.50 4.98 10.05
C LEU A 57 12.63 5.72 9.03
N LEU A 58 12.67 7.05 9.04
CA LEU A 58 11.91 7.85 8.08
C LEU A 58 12.28 7.45 6.63
N GLY A 59 11.27 7.04 5.87
CA GLY A 59 11.43 6.65 4.46
C GLY A 59 12.14 5.31 4.23
N GLU A 60 12.27 4.43 5.24
CA GLU A 60 12.90 3.11 5.07
C GLU A 60 12.18 2.19 4.08
N ASN A 61 10.88 2.43 3.84
CA ASN A 61 10.16 1.96 2.66
C ASN A 61 9.39 3.14 2.07
N SER A 62 9.12 3.07 0.76
CA SER A 62 8.39 4.10 0.01
C SER A 62 7.46 3.46 -1.01
N THR A 63 6.48 4.24 -1.46
CA THR A 63 5.59 3.84 -2.55
C THR A 63 6.23 4.21 -3.88
N ASP A 64 6.28 3.27 -4.83
CA ASP A 64 6.77 3.54 -6.18
C ASP A 64 5.98 4.70 -6.82
N PRO A 65 6.63 5.71 -7.42
CA PRO A 65 5.93 6.85 -8.02
C PRO A 65 4.80 6.47 -8.99
N ARG A 66 4.93 5.36 -9.74
CA ARG A 66 3.90 4.88 -10.67
C ARG A 66 2.69 4.32 -9.94
N GLN A 67 2.90 3.68 -8.79
CA GLN A 67 1.80 3.21 -7.93
C GLN A 67 1.09 4.39 -7.27
N TRP A 68 1.85 5.41 -6.87
CA TRP A 68 1.28 6.69 -6.40
C TRP A 68 0.40 7.36 -7.48
N GLU A 69 0.91 7.52 -8.70
CA GLU A 69 0.14 8.11 -9.82
C GLU A 69 -1.13 7.30 -10.11
N ARG A 70 -1.03 5.98 -10.06
CA ARG A 70 -2.18 5.09 -10.23
C ARG A 70 -3.22 5.28 -9.12
N LEU A 71 -2.81 5.36 -7.86
CA LEU A 71 -3.71 5.62 -6.74
C LEU A 71 -4.38 6.99 -6.87
N GLU A 72 -3.60 8.00 -7.24
CA GLU A 72 -4.11 9.36 -7.46
C GLU A 72 -5.16 9.40 -8.57
N SER A 73 -4.97 8.65 -9.67
CA SER A 73 -5.93 8.57 -10.78
C SER A 73 -7.29 7.96 -10.40
N MET A 74 -7.34 7.20 -9.30
CA MET A 74 -8.56 6.57 -8.79
C MET A 74 -9.33 7.47 -7.82
N ALA A 75 -8.74 8.58 -7.35
CA ALA A 75 -9.37 9.46 -6.38
C ALA A 75 -10.53 10.24 -7.01
N ASN A 76 -11.68 10.25 -6.32
CA ASN A 76 -12.88 10.99 -6.71
C ASN A 76 -12.78 12.50 -6.37
N GLU A 77 -11.99 12.86 -5.37
CA GLU A 77 -11.72 14.25 -4.96
C GLU A 77 -10.21 14.45 -4.76
N ARG A 78 -9.55 15.11 -5.72
CA ARG A 78 -8.11 15.38 -5.64
C ARG A 78 -7.84 16.59 -4.74
N ARG A 79 -7.36 16.34 -3.52
CA ARG A 79 -6.84 17.38 -2.60
C ARG A 79 -5.32 17.25 -2.41
N VAL A 80 -4.58 17.22 -3.51
CA VAL A 80 -3.11 17.22 -3.48
C VAL A 80 -2.62 18.66 -3.73
N VAL A 81 -2.11 19.30 -2.69
CA VAL A 81 -1.46 20.62 -2.80
C VAL A 81 -0.08 20.39 -3.43
N LYS A 82 0.11 20.85 -4.67
CA LYS A 82 1.45 20.96 -5.25
C LYS A 82 2.10 22.22 -4.68
N LEU A 83 3.26 22.07 -4.03
CA LEU A 83 4.13 23.18 -3.66
C LEU A 83 4.87 23.70 -4.90
#